data_AF-A0A543N6T2-F1
#
_entry.id   AF-A0A543N6T2-F1
#
_cell.length_a   1.000
_cell.length_b   1.000
_cell.length_c   1.000
_cell.angle_alpha   90.00
_cell.angle_beta   90.00
_cell.angle_gamma   90.00
#
_symmetry.space_group_name_H-M   'P 1'
#
loop_
_entity.id
_entity.type
_entity.pdbx_description
1 polymer ?
#
loop_
_entity_poly.entity_id
_entity_poly.type
_entity_poly.pdbx_seq_one_letter_code
_entity_poly.pdbx_strand_id
1 'polypeptide(L)'
;MPARSSATQRHHAALLSALRSQLAALGEDSAAEQPHSAETGNDPSAALSACASAVVRAHEAGQQPVREALRAVVRSSLAELAQRAPGRSVEVRVPPFSAVQVIAGPHHTRGTPPNTVQTDPLTWVRLATGRLSWEQARAEGSVEASGNRADLAPWLPLWPSR
;
A
#
# COMPACT_ATOMS: atom_id res chain seq x y z
N MET A 1 36.60 5.57 1.22
CA MET A 1 35.34 6.05 0.62
C MET A 1 34.25 5.02 0.92
N PRO A 2 33.22 5.32 1.73
CA PRO A 2 32.16 4.36 1.99
C PRO A 2 31.36 4.08 0.70
N ALA A 3 30.96 2.82 0.48
CA ALA A 3 30.16 2.41 -0.67
C ALA A 3 28.76 3.05 -0.62
N ARG A 4 28.22 3.47 -1.77
CA ARG A 4 26.84 4.00 -1.87
C ARG A 4 25.83 2.89 -1.54
N SER A 5 24.78 3.22 -0.80
CA SER A 5 23.71 2.28 -0.43
C SER A 5 22.88 1.85 -1.65
N SER A 6 22.46 0.57 -1.65
CA SER A 6 21.65 0.00 -2.73
C SER A 6 20.25 0.62 -2.79
N ALA A 7 19.54 0.46 -3.92
CA ALA A 7 18.17 0.97 -4.05
C ALA A 7 17.21 0.35 -3.03
N THR A 8 17.30 -0.98 -2.81
CA THR A 8 16.53 -1.71 -1.81
C THR A 8 16.82 -1.21 -0.39
N GLN A 9 18.09 -0.97 -0.05
CA GLN A 9 18.46 -0.46 1.28
C GLN A 9 17.92 0.96 1.52
N ARG A 10 17.98 1.83 0.50
CA ARG A 10 17.39 3.18 0.58
C ARG A 10 15.87 3.13 0.71
N HIS A 11 15.21 2.22 -0.01
CA HIS A 11 13.78 2.02 0.08
C HIS A 11 13.36 1.53 1.48
N HIS A 12 14.03 0.51 2.00
CA HIS A 12 13.81 0.00 3.34
C HIS A 12 14.00 1.08 4.41
N ALA A 13 15.10 1.83 4.35
CA ALA A 13 15.36 2.95 5.28
C ALA A 13 14.26 4.02 5.22
N ALA A 14 13.76 4.34 4.03
CA ALA A 14 12.65 5.28 3.88
C ALA A 14 11.35 4.76 4.51
N LEU A 15 11.03 3.46 4.37
CA LEU A 15 9.89 2.83 5.02
C LEU A 15 10.00 2.85 6.54
N LEU A 16 11.17 2.55 7.09
CA LEU A 16 11.41 2.63 8.54
C LEU A 16 11.27 4.06 9.07
N SER A 17 11.78 5.06 8.33
CA SER A 17 11.59 6.46 8.69
C SER A 17 10.11 6.85 8.72
N ALA A 18 9.35 6.44 7.69
CA ALA A 18 7.91 6.68 7.61
C ALA A 18 7.13 6.00 8.75
N LEU A 19 7.45 4.74 9.06
CA LEU A 19 6.86 4.00 10.18
C LEU A 19 7.11 4.72 11.50
N ARG A 20 8.37 5.10 11.78
CA ARG A 20 8.72 5.82 13.02
C ARG A 20 7.95 7.13 13.17
N SER A 21 7.86 7.92 12.10
CA SER A 21 7.06 9.15 12.12
C SER A 21 5.58 8.89 12.43
N GLN A 22 5.01 7.81 11.90
CA GLN A 22 3.62 7.44 12.17
C GLN A 22 3.41 6.95 13.61
N LEU A 23 4.34 6.15 14.16
CA LEU A 23 4.29 5.69 15.55
C LEU A 23 4.43 6.85 16.54
N ALA A 24 5.35 7.77 16.27
CA ALA A 24 5.49 8.99 17.08
C ALA A 24 4.20 9.83 17.09
N ALA A 25 3.51 9.95 15.94
CA ALA A 25 2.23 10.64 15.86
C ALA A 25 1.11 9.95 16.65
N LEU A 26 1.19 8.62 16.82
CA LEU A 26 0.28 7.84 17.66
C LEU A 26 0.61 7.96 19.17
N GLY A 27 1.73 8.59 19.54
CA GLY A 27 2.26 8.56 20.91
C GLY A 27 2.89 7.22 21.30
N GLU A 28 3.13 6.35 20.31
CA GLU A 28 3.79 5.04 20.48
C GLU A 28 5.33 5.21 20.35
N ASP A 29 5.90 6.15 21.10
CA ASP A 29 7.35 6.32 21.15
C ASP A 29 8.00 5.08 21.79
N SER A 30 8.98 4.50 21.08
CA SER A 30 9.61 3.18 21.31
C SER A 30 10.39 3.00 22.63
N ALA A 31 10.03 3.67 23.72
CA ALA A 31 10.71 3.57 25.02
C ALA A 31 10.32 2.34 25.87
N ALA A 32 9.34 1.53 25.45
CA ALA A 32 8.96 0.31 26.17
C ALA A 32 8.95 -0.90 25.21
N GLU A 33 9.78 -1.89 25.58
CA GLU A 33 9.79 -3.28 25.10
C GLU A 33 10.47 -3.57 23.75
N GLN A 34 11.79 -3.75 23.79
CA GLN A 34 12.48 -4.68 22.90
C GLN A 34 12.89 -5.93 23.69
N PRO A 35 12.18 -7.05 23.52
CA PRO A 35 12.84 -8.33 23.51
C PRO A 35 12.52 -9.08 22.20
N HIS A 36 13.58 -9.46 21.47
CA HIS A 36 13.60 -10.21 20.21
C HIS A 36 13.08 -9.43 18.99
N SER A 37 13.89 -9.09 17.98
CA SER A 37 14.27 -10.06 16.93
C SER A 37 15.28 -9.43 15.96
N ALA A 38 16.53 -9.90 15.98
CA ALA A 38 17.55 -9.53 15.00
C ALA A 38 17.27 -10.09 13.57
N GLU A 39 16.17 -10.83 13.38
CA GLU A 39 15.87 -11.54 12.12
C GLU A 39 14.88 -10.81 11.19
N THR A 40 14.20 -9.74 11.66
CA THR A 40 13.31 -8.92 10.82
C THR A 40 13.99 -7.66 10.25
N GLY A 41 15.25 -7.41 10.62
CA GLY A 41 15.92 -6.11 10.49
C GLY A 41 16.24 -5.62 9.06
N ASN A 42 15.89 -6.35 8.00
CA ASN A 42 16.19 -5.92 6.63
C ASN A 42 15.12 -6.27 5.57
N ASP A 43 13.90 -6.63 5.96
CA ASP A 43 12.83 -6.93 5.00
C ASP A 43 11.97 -5.67 4.70
N PRO A 44 12.02 -5.12 3.47
CA PRO A 44 11.16 -4.00 3.09
C PRO A 44 9.67 -4.33 3.17
N SER A 45 9.26 -5.59 2.92
CA SER A 45 7.84 -5.98 2.96
C SER A 45 7.31 -5.94 4.39
N ALA A 46 8.06 -6.48 5.36
CA ALA A 46 7.73 -6.37 6.78
C ALA A 46 7.63 -4.90 7.25
N ALA A 47 8.60 -4.05 6.88
CA ALA A 47 8.56 -2.62 7.22
C ALA A 47 7.35 -1.90 6.61
N LEU A 48 7.00 -2.22 5.36
CA LEU A 48 5.84 -1.68 4.68
C LEU A 48 4.53 -2.13 5.34
N SER A 49 4.37 -3.42 5.64
CA SER A 49 3.19 -3.96 6.32
C SER A 49 3.00 -3.31 7.69
N ALA A 50 4.07 -3.17 8.49
CA ALA A 50 4.02 -2.50 9.78
C ALA A 50 3.61 -1.02 9.65
N CYS A 51 4.15 -0.30 8.66
CA CYS A 51 3.79 1.10 8.38
C CYS A 51 2.32 1.24 7.96
N ALA A 52 1.82 0.33 7.11
CA ALA A 52 0.42 0.29 6.70
C ALA A 52 -0.51 0.06 7.90
N SER A 53 -0.18 -0.89 8.77
CA SER A 53 -0.94 -1.16 10.00
C SER A 53 -0.97 0.05 10.94
N ALA A 54 0.14 0.77 11.11
CA ALA A 54 0.17 1.99 11.92
C ALA A 54 -0.68 3.13 11.31
N VAL A 55 -0.67 3.27 9.98
CA VAL A 55 -1.55 4.23 9.28
C VAL A 55 -3.03 3.89 9.49
N VAL A 56 -3.41 2.62 9.42
CA VAL A 56 -4.78 2.17 9.71
C VAL A 56 -5.16 2.47 11.16
N ARG A 57 -4.30 2.12 12.13
CA ARG A 57 -4.58 2.39 13.55
C ARG A 57 -4.84 3.87 13.82
N ALA A 58 -4.05 4.76 13.22
CA ALA A 58 -4.28 6.20 13.34
C ALA A 58 -5.67 6.60 12.84
N HIS A 59 -6.08 6.10 11.68
CA HIS A 59 -7.42 6.36 11.16
C HIS A 59 -8.52 5.81 12.06
N GLU A 60 -8.39 4.57 12.55
CA GLU A 60 -9.36 3.94 13.45
C GLU A 60 -9.47 4.67 14.80
N ALA A 61 -8.37 5.29 15.26
CA ALA A 61 -8.35 6.17 16.43
C ALA A 61 -8.90 7.59 16.16
N GLY A 62 -9.44 7.86 14.96
CA GLY A 62 -9.94 9.17 14.56
C GLY A 62 -8.84 10.21 14.31
N GLN A 63 -7.58 9.79 14.23
CA GLN A 63 -6.44 10.65 13.95
C GLN A 63 -6.14 10.69 12.45
N GLN A 64 -5.64 11.82 11.97
CA GLN A 64 -5.17 11.93 10.60
C GLN A 64 -3.80 11.24 10.46
N PRO A 65 -3.63 10.26 9.56
CA PRO A 65 -2.31 9.64 9.35
C PRO A 65 -1.28 10.65 8.83
N VAL A 66 -0.01 10.43 9.18
CA VAL A 66 1.12 11.22 8.71
C VAL A 66 1.19 11.10 7.19
N ARG A 67 1.21 12.25 6.50
CA ARG A 67 1.13 12.32 5.03
C ARG A 67 2.25 11.54 4.35
N GLU A 68 3.47 11.65 4.88
CA GLU A 68 4.66 10.97 4.37
C GLU A 68 4.55 9.45 4.54
N ALA A 69 3.97 8.98 5.66
CA ALA A 69 3.72 7.57 5.89
C ALA A 69 2.66 7.03 4.93
N LEU A 70 1.55 7.74 4.79
CA LEU A 70 0.49 7.39 3.83
C LEU A 70 1.03 7.34 2.39
N ARG A 71 1.83 8.33 1.98
CA ARG A 71 2.49 8.37 0.67
C ARG A 71 3.43 7.17 0.47
N ALA A 72 4.25 6.87 1.47
CA ALA A 72 5.20 5.76 1.41
C ALA A 72 4.47 4.42 1.29
N VAL A 73 3.42 4.20 2.10
CA VAL A 73 2.60 2.99 2.05
C VAL A 73 1.95 2.84 0.68
N VAL A 74 1.23 3.86 0.18
CA VAL A 74 0.52 3.79 -1.11
C VAL A 74 1.47 3.46 -2.26
N ARG A 75 2.59 4.17 -2.39
CA ARG A 75 3.53 3.94 -3.50
C ARG A 75 4.15 2.54 -3.46
N SER A 76 4.50 2.07 -2.27
CA SER A 76 5.21 0.81 -2.11
C SER A 76 4.27 -0.38 -2.24
N SER A 77 3.04 -0.27 -1.69
CA SER A 77 2.01 -1.30 -1.84
C SER A 77 1.49 -1.43 -3.27
N LEU A 78 1.37 -0.34 -4.03
CA LEU A 78 1.06 -0.42 -5.46
C LEU A 78 2.21 -1.04 -6.26
N ALA A 79 3.46 -0.76 -5.92
CA ALA A 79 4.62 -1.42 -6.52
C ALA A 79 4.67 -2.91 -6.18
N GLU A 80 4.24 -3.31 -4.98
CA GLU A 80 4.10 -4.71 -4.58
C GLU A 80 2.96 -5.41 -5.33
N LEU A 81 1.81 -4.75 -5.50
CA LEU A 81 0.72 -5.25 -6.36
C LEU A 81 1.22 -5.49 -7.79
N ALA A 82 1.96 -4.55 -8.37
CA ALA A 82 2.49 -4.67 -9.73
C ALA A 82 3.51 -5.81 -9.88
N GLN A 83 4.26 -6.14 -8.82
CA GLN A 83 5.15 -7.31 -8.81
C GLN A 83 4.37 -8.62 -8.73
N ARG A 84 3.27 -8.67 -7.96
CA ARG A 84 2.42 -9.85 -7.80
C ARG A 84 1.55 -10.13 -9.02
N ALA A 85 1.04 -9.08 -9.64
CA ALA A 85 0.15 -9.12 -10.79
C ALA A 85 0.76 -8.35 -11.98
N PRO A 86 1.89 -8.81 -12.56
CA PRO A 86 2.56 -8.09 -13.63
C PRO A 86 1.66 -7.98 -14.86
N GLY A 87 1.63 -6.80 -15.46
CA GLY A 87 0.88 -6.56 -16.69
C GLY A 87 0.49 -5.11 -16.89
N ARG A 88 -0.39 -4.89 -17.87
CA ARG A 88 -0.78 -3.55 -18.34
C ARG A 88 -2.23 -3.49 -18.80
N SER A 89 -3.03 -4.46 -18.37
CA SER A 89 -4.44 -4.54 -18.76
C SER A 89 -5.32 -3.67 -17.88
N VAL A 90 -4.90 -3.42 -16.62
CA VAL A 90 -5.62 -2.62 -15.63
C VAL A 90 -4.71 -1.51 -15.11
N GLU A 91 -5.21 -0.28 -15.06
CA GLU A 91 -4.55 0.86 -14.40
C GLU A 91 -5.17 1.10 -13.03
N VAL A 92 -4.36 1.07 -11.96
CA VAL A 92 -4.76 1.38 -10.60
C VAL A 92 -4.23 2.75 -10.22
N ARG A 93 -5.11 3.68 -9.82
CA ARG A 93 -4.82 5.07 -9.50
C ARG A 93 -5.18 5.37 -8.04
N VAL A 94 -4.23 5.92 -7.30
CA VAL A 94 -4.42 6.36 -5.92
C VAL A 94 -3.88 7.80 -5.78
N PRO A 95 -4.64 8.80 -6.26
CA PRO A 95 -4.23 10.20 -6.20
C PRO A 95 -4.15 10.70 -4.75
N PRO A 96 -3.23 11.63 -4.44
CA PRO A 96 -2.26 12.25 -5.35
C PRO A 96 -0.93 11.48 -5.45
N PHE A 97 -0.83 10.26 -4.91
CA PHE A 97 0.46 9.64 -4.61
C PHE A 97 1.03 8.77 -5.71
N SER A 98 0.21 7.95 -6.39
CA SER A 98 0.72 7.03 -7.41
C SER A 98 -0.35 6.45 -8.32
N ALA A 99 0.12 5.88 -9.43
CA ALA A 99 -0.64 4.99 -10.28
C ALA A 99 0.29 3.89 -10.80
N VAL A 100 -0.23 2.69 -11.01
CA VAL A 100 0.49 1.53 -11.55
C VAL A 100 -0.36 0.79 -12.58
N GLN A 101 0.30 0.10 -13.49
CA GLN A 101 -0.33 -0.83 -14.42
C GLN A 101 -0.08 -2.26 -13.94
N VAL A 102 -1.14 -3.06 -13.94
CA VAL A 102 -1.16 -4.42 -13.39
C VAL A 102 -2.02 -5.34 -14.27
N ILE A 103 -1.99 -6.63 -13.94
CA ILE A 103 -2.77 -7.71 -14.53
C ILE A 103 -2.42 -7.94 -16.01
N ALA A 104 -1.99 -9.16 -16.32
CA ALA A 104 -1.73 -9.58 -17.68
C ALA A 104 -3.01 -9.60 -18.53
N GLY A 105 -2.89 -9.25 -19.80
CA GLY A 105 -4.04 -9.25 -20.70
C GLY A 105 -3.87 -8.31 -21.90
N PRO A 106 -4.81 -8.39 -22.85
CA PRO A 106 -4.87 -7.44 -23.94
C PRO A 106 -5.11 -6.02 -23.40
N HIS A 107 -4.61 -5.06 -24.16
CA HIS A 107 -4.98 -3.66 -23.98
C HIS A 107 -6.44 -3.46 -24.35
N HIS A 108 -7.03 -2.40 -23.81
CA HIS A 108 -8.28 -1.90 -24.34
C HIS A 108 -8.10 -1.64 -25.85
N THR A 109 -9.08 -2.06 -26.63
CA THR A 109 -9.13 -1.75 -28.06
C THR A 109 -10.04 -0.55 -28.27
N ARG A 110 -10.03 0.03 -29.47
CA ARG A 110 -10.95 1.13 -29.81
C ARG A 110 -12.39 0.66 -29.59
N GLY A 111 -13.14 1.38 -28.74
CA GLY A 111 -14.55 1.08 -28.43
C GLY A 111 -14.79 0.33 -27.12
N THR A 112 -13.75 -0.24 -26.48
CA THR A 112 -13.87 -0.79 -25.12
C THR A 112 -13.36 0.22 -24.10
N PRO A 113 -14.11 0.53 -23.02
CA PRO A 113 -13.61 1.41 -21.97
C PRO A 113 -12.33 0.83 -21.34
N PRO A 114 -11.36 1.67 -20.95
CA PRO A 114 -10.13 1.21 -20.32
C PRO A 114 -10.45 0.52 -18.98
N ASN A 115 -9.69 -0.53 -18.64
CA ASN A 115 -9.84 -1.11 -17.29
C ASN A 115 -9.10 -0.22 -16.30
N THR A 116 -9.84 0.47 -15.45
CA THR A 116 -9.30 1.41 -14.47
C THR A 116 -9.89 1.12 -13.10
N VAL A 117 -9.05 1.24 -12.07
CA VAL A 117 -9.44 1.27 -10.66
C VAL A 117 -8.92 2.57 -10.06
N GLN A 118 -9.79 3.34 -9.43
CA GLN A 118 -9.44 4.57 -8.74
C GLN A 118 -10.03 4.59 -7.34
N THR A 119 -9.23 5.05 -6.37
CA THR A 119 -9.64 5.17 -4.97
C THR A 119 -8.78 6.21 -4.26
N ASP A 120 -9.23 6.72 -3.11
CA ASP A 120 -8.40 7.57 -2.26
C ASP A 120 -7.31 6.77 -1.51
N PRO A 121 -6.26 7.44 -1.00
CA PRO A 121 -5.14 6.80 -0.32
C PRO A 121 -5.52 5.93 0.88
N LEU A 122 -6.50 6.34 1.68
CA LEU A 122 -6.82 5.65 2.92
C LEU A 122 -7.66 4.41 2.64
N THR A 123 -8.64 4.51 1.73
CA THR A 123 -9.38 3.34 1.22
C THR A 123 -8.43 2.31 0.62
N TRP A 124 -7.45 2.74 -0.17
CA TRP A 124 -6.42 1.83 -0.70
C TRP A 124 -5.64 1.10 0.40
N VAL A 125 -5.18 1.81 1.44
CA VAL A 125 -4.43 1.17 2.54
C VAL A 125 -5.30 0.18 3.31
N ARG A 126 -6.58 0.50 3.53
CA ARG A 126 -7.54 -0.42 4.18
C ARG A 126 -7.78 -1.68 3.34
N LEU A 127 -7.87 -1.56 2.02
CA LEU A 127 -7.94 -2.70 1.09
C LEU A 127 -6.66 -3.55 1.14
N ALA A 128 -5.49 -2.91 1.02
CA ALA A 128 -4.20 -3.59 1.03
C ALA A 128 -3.92 -4.37 2.32
N THR A 129 -4.48 -3.91 3.45
CA THR A 129 -4.35 -4.53 4.78
C THR A 129 -5.52 -5.45 5.15
N GLY A 130 -6.56 -5.53 4.32
CA GLY A 130 -7.75 -6.37 4.56
C GLY A 130 -8.70 -5.80 5.63
N ARG A 131 -8.59 -4.51 5.96
CA ARG A 131 -9.49 -3.78 6.87
C ARG A 131 -10.75 -3.26 6.18
N LEU A 132 -10.78 -3.35 4.86
CA LEU A 132 -11.94 -3.15 4.00
C LEU A 132 -11.87 -4.23 2.92
N SER A 133 -12.98 -4.95 2.68
CA SER A 133 -13.02 -5.89 1.55
C SER A 133 -13.24 -5.15 0.23
N TRP A 134 -12.82 -5.77 -0.87
CA TRP A 134 -13.03 -5.23 -2.20
C TRP A 134 -14.53 -5.03 -2.51
N GLU A 135 -15.35 -6.02 -2.16
CA GLU A 135 -16.79 -6.01 -2.38
C GLU A 135 -17.46 -4.87 -1.62
N GLN A 136 -17.10 -4.68 -0.34
CA GLN A 136 -17.59 -3.55 0.46
C GLN A 136 -17.19 -2.22 -0.14
N ALA A 137 -15.93 -2.04 -0.51
CA ALA A 137 -15.44 -0.78 -1.07
C ALA A 137 -16.17 -0.40 -2.38
N ARG A 138 -16.47 -1.41 -3.22
CA ARG A 138 -17.28 -1.21 -4.43
C ARG A 138 -18.74 -0.88 -4.10
N ALA A 139 -19.35 -1.58 -3.16
CA ALA A 139 -20.74 -1.36 -2.78
C ALA A 139 -20.95 0.03 -2.15
N GLU A 140 -19.97 0.51 -1.39
CA GLU A 140 -19.97 1.84 -0.76
C GLU A 140 -19.58 2.97 -1.74
N GLY A 141 -19.12 2.64 -2.94
CA GLY A 141 -18.63 3.63 -3.92
C GLY A 141 -17.31 4.29 -3.54
N SER A 142 -16.57 3.75 -2.57
CA SER A 142 -15.23 4.22 -2.20
C SER A 142 -14.15 3.79 -3.21
N VAL A 143 -14.47 2.82 -4.07
CA VAL A 143 -13.68 2.41 -5.24
C VAL A 143 -14.47 2.60 -6.52
N GLU A 144 -13.90 3.38 -7.45
CA GLU A 144 -14.37 3.50 -8.82
C GLU A 144 -13.65 2.45 -9.69
N ALA A 145 -14.36 1.45 -10.17
CA ALA A 145 -13.80 0.41 -11.03
C ALA A 145 -14.59 0.29 -12.34
N SER A 146 -13.90 0.52 -13.46
CA SER A 146 -14.46 0.52 -14.82
C SER A 146 -13.75 -0.50 -15.70
N GLY A 147 -14.50 -1.18 -16.56
CA GLY A 147 -13.98 -2.23 -17.45
C GLY A 147 -14.05 -3.64 -16.84
N ASN A 148 -14.15 -4.65 -17.71
CA ASN A 148 -14.47 -6.03 -17.34
C ASN A 148 -13.37 -6.73 -16.54
N ARG A 149 -12.15 -6.18 -16.52
CA ARG A 149 -11.00 -6.72 -15.78
C ARG A 149 -10.62 -5.88 -14.57
N ALA A 150 -11.33 -4.80 -14.28
CA ALA A 150 -11.08 -3.95 -13.11
C ALA A 150 -11.64 -4.62 -11.83
N ASP A 151 -11.09 -5.79 -11.51
CA ASP A 151 -11.35 -6.54 -10.30
C ASP A 151 -10.02 -6.89 -9.61
N LEU A 152 -9.81 -6.31 -8.43
CA LEU A 152 -8.61 -6.53 -7.62
C LEU A 152 -8.85 -7.51 -6.47
N ALA A 153 -10.07 -8.05 -6.29
CA ALA A 153 -10.36 -8.99 -5.20
C ALA A 153 -9.36 -10.16 -5.13
N PRO A 154 -8.94 -10.80 -6.25
CA PRO A 154 -7.99 -11.92 -6.19
C PRO A 154 -6.59 -11.55 -5.72
N TRP A 155 -6.27 -10.25 -5.67
CA TRP A 155 -4.94 -9.73 -5.35
C TRP A 155 -4.87 -9.01 -4.00
N LEU A 156 -6.01 -8.93 -3.29
CA LEU A 156 -6.16 -8.24 -2.02
C LEU A 156 -6.68 -9.20 -0.95
N PRO A 157 -6.25 -9.06 0.33
CA PRO A 157 -5.25 -8.11 0.81
C PRO A 157 -3.83 -8.47 0.36
N LEU A 158 -2.91 -7.51 0.43
CA LEU A 158 -1.51 -7.75 0.10
C LEU A 158 -0.82 -8.54 1.22
N TRP A 159 -1.15 -8.28 2.48
CA TRP A 159 -0.55 -9.00 3.60
C TRP A 159 -1.61 -9.77 4.37
N PRO A 160 -1.25 -10.90 5.00
CA PRO A 160 -2.16 -11.58 5.92
C PRO A 160 -2.65 -10.60 6.99
N SER A 161 -3.94 -10.64 7.28
CA SER A 161 -4.51 -9.90 8.40
C SER A 161 -3.90 -10.44 9.70
N ARG A 162 -3.01 -9.65 10.31
CA ARG A 162 -2.51 -9.91 11.67
C ARG A 162 -3.40 -9.26 12.70
#